data_AF-A0AAU1D0N8-F1
#
_entry.id   AF-A0AAU1D0N8-F1
#
_cell.length_a   1.000
_cell.length_b   1.000
_cell.length_c   1.000
_cell.angle_alpha   90.00
_cell.angle_beta   90.00
_cell.angle_gamma   90.00
#
_symmetry.space_group_name_H-M   'P 1'
#
loop_
_entity.id
_entity.type
_entity.pdbx_description
1 polymer ?
#
loop_
_entity_poly.entity_id
_entity_poly.type
_entity_poly.pdbx_seq_one_letter_code
_entity_poly.pdbx_strand_id
1 'polypeptide(L)'
;MTEYHQGVPDGVGAGRIPGEPGLDFYVDVIASGSVRGADPRCTPDDVTTLLGTDFFEHPKKDLLYRSYGPNGLIDFWWQRWEPDGDWVGHYFSLKPRRLEVPLLLADLRQAAQAAGCPLSEPVPDDSGGYVRCHRRESSIEVIADDEGEVFSITANDFLPPPSPWSRQAVQDSLRHLLGIPDEDRRRWVERRMPEPPESADWWGSLRRECSHQLDLAAPGERDAWVRLRLWLELHAAVSGAFDRADSAMNLAYVVDQLKAPEPTADEVVRGCLDALPVARADVPTRDNTALARQNLDAMRISRGAKDLVDAALLCRDRVQDPELRAELAAWVHLLDRLF
;
A
#
# COMPACT_ATOMS: atom_id res chain seq x y z
N MET A 1 2.90 49.39 30.76
CA MET A 1 4.07 49.10 29.91
C MET A 1 4.38 47.64 30.11
N THR A 2 3.79 46.81 29.24
CA THR A 2 3.83 45.35 29.31
C THR A 2 4.29 44.90 27.95
N GLU A 3 5.57 44.59 27.81
CA GLU A 3 6.12 44.03 26.58
C GLU A 3 5.83 42.52 26.55
N TYR A 4 4.96 42.15 25.62
CA TYR A 4 4.73 40.78 25.18
C TYR A 4 5.93 40.35 24.34
N HIS A 5 6.80 39.50 24.88
CA HIS A 5 7.69 38.69 24.06
C HIS A 5 6.89 37.52 23.50
N GLN A 6 6.51 37.64 22.23
CA GLN A 6 6.08 36.52 21.39
C GLN A 6 7.29 35.59 21.19
N GLY A 7 7.26 34.42 21.84
CA GLY A 7 8.10 33.29 21.47
C GLY A 7 7.57 32.69 20.18
N VAL A 8 8.42 32.68 19.15
CA VAL A 8 8.25 31.89 17.92
C VAL A 8 8.27 30.39 18.32
N PRO A 9 7.35 29.53 17.84
CA PRO A 9 7.45 28.10 18.10
C PRO A 9 8.68 27.55 17.38
N ASP A 10 9.50 26.82 18.14
CA ASP A 10 10.71 26.14 17.68
C ASP A 10 10.47 25.37 16.37
N GLY A 11 11.39 25.58 15.42
CA GLY A 11 11.53 24.70 14.26
C GLY A 11 11.77 23.28 14.74
N VAL A 12 10.94 22.34 14.26
CA VAL A 12 11.01 20.94 14.64
C VAL A 12 12.30 20.34 14.08
N GLY A 13 13.30 20.19 14.93
CA GLY A 13 14.45 19.32 14.66
C GLY A 13 13.96 17.88 14.58
N ALA A 14 14.58 17.07 13.72
CA ALA A 14 14.42 15.62 13.63
C ALA A 14 14.45 15.01 15.05
N GLY A 15 13.26 14.76 15.60
CA GLY A 15 13.11 14.41 17.01
C GLY A 15 13.29 12.91 17.16
N ARG A 16 14.23 12.50 18.02
CA ARG A 16 14.38 11.10 18.45
C ARG A 16 13.01 10.52 18.81
N ILE A 17 12.78 9.24 18.51
CA ILE A 17 11.62 8.52 19.07
C ILE A 17 11.89 8.40 20.59
N PRO A 18 11.11 9.09 21.46
CA PRO A 18 11.28 9.03 22.90
C PRO A 18 10.96 7.61 23.39
N GLY A 19 11.49 7.23 24.56
CA GLY A 19 11.45 5.90 25.23
C GLY A 19 10.37 4.89 24.83
N GLU A 20 9.70 4.26 25.79
CA GLU A 20 8.59 3.37 25.44
C GLU A 20 7.38 4.21 25.01
N PRO A 21 6.84 4.03 23.79
CA PRO A 21 5.71 4.80 23.33
C PRO A 21 4.42 4.36 24.04
N GLY A 22 3.59 5.32 24.44
CA GLY A 22 2.25 5.05 24.95
C GLY A 22 1.27 4.62 23.87
N LEU A 23 0.06 4.20 24.28
CA LEU A 23 -0.98 3.69 23.39
C LEU A 23 -1.36 4.64 22.24
N ASP A 24 -1.38 5.95 22.51
CA ASP A 24 -1.69 6.98 21.51
C ASP A 24 -0.76 6.96 20.29
N PHE A 25 0.51 6.56 20.48
CA PHE A 25 1.45 6.41 19.37
C PHE A 25 0.99 5.30 18.42
N TYR A 26 0.59 4.15 18.94
CA TYR A 26 0.12 3.03 18.13
C TYR A 26 -1.21 3.34 17.44
N VAL A 27 -2.10 4.06 18.12
CA VAL A 27 -3.36 4.54 17.54
C VAL A 27 -3.11 5.53 16.39
N ASP A 28 -2.15 6.45 16.54
CA ASP A 28 -1.74 7.37 15.46
C ASP A 28 -1.19 6.61 14.25
N VAL A 29 -0.38 5.57 14.47
CA VAL A 29 0.13 4.69 13.40
C VAL A 29 -1.01 3.93 12.72
N ILE A 30 -1.94 3.34 13.49
CA ILE A 30 -3.12 2.66 12.95
C ILE A 30 -3.97 3.62 12.13
N ALA A 31 -4.28 4.81 12.66
CA ALA A 31 -5.13 5.77 11.98
C ALA A 31 -4.49 6.30 10.68
N SER A 32 -3.17 6.52 10.71
CA SER A 32 -2.48 7.20 9.62
C SER A 32 -1.83 6.29 8.58
N GLY A 33 -1.57 5.02 8.91
CA GLY A 33 -0.75 4.14 8.08
C GLY A 33 0.72 4.58 8.00
N SER A 34 1.19 5.35 8.98
CA SER A 34 2.52 5.98 8.96
C SER A 34 3.10 6.12 10.36
N VAL A 35 4.43 6.17 10.47
CA VAL A 35 5.15 6.52 11.70
C VAL A 35 5.60 7.96 11.59
N ARG A 36 4.96 8.89 12.32
CA ARG A 36 5.27 10.33 12.26
C ARG A 36 5.28 10.90 10.83
N GLY A 37 4.48 10.32 9.93
CA GLY A 37 4.40 10.71 8.52
C GLY A 37 5.26 9.89 7.56
N ALA A 38 6.17 9.05 8.07
CA ALA A 38 6.89 8.08 7.26
C ALA A 38 5.96 6.90 6.98
N ASP A 39 5.58 6.72 5.73
CA ASP A 39 4.73 5.62 5.25
C ASP A 39 5.56 4.61 4.43
N PRO A 40 5.00 3.45 4.04
CA PRO A 40 5.73 2.42 3.30
C PRO A 40 6.39 2.88 2.00
N ARG A 41 5.95 4.00 1.40
CA ARG A 41 6.41 4.48 0.09
C ARG A 41 7.58 5.46 0.20
N CYS A 42 7.88 5.94 1.40
CA CYS A 42 9.00 6.85 1.65
C CYS A 42 10.32 6.21 1.23
N THR A 43 11.21 6.99 0.61
CA THR A 43 12.59 6.56 0.35
C THR A 43 13.39 6.46 1.65
N PRO A 44 14.58 5.81 1.66
CA PRO A 44 15.45 5.80 2.84
C PRO A 44 15.74 7.20 3.38
N ASP A 45 15.92 8.18 2.51
CA ASP A 45 16.26 9.56 2.89
C ASP A 45 15.05 10.33 3.43
N ASP A 46 13.85 10.09 2.88
CA ASP A 46 12.61 10.66 3.44
C ASP A 46 12.40 10.15 4.88
N VAL A 47 12.59 8.84 5.12
CA VAL A 47 12.44 8.25 6.46
C VAL A 47 13.49 8.78 7.42
N THR A 48 14.76 8.90 7.01
CA THR A 48 15.81 9.54 7.84
C THR A 48 15.47 10.98 8.17
N THR A 49 14.89 11.72 7.22
CA THR A 49 14.49 13.11 7.46
C THR A 49 13.36 13.20 8.48
N LEU A 50 12.39 12.28 8.42
CA LEU A 50 11.21 12.26 9.30
C LEU A 50 11.49 11.68 10.71
N LEU A 51 12.31 10.63 10.79
CA LEU A 51 12.56 9.88 12.02
C LEU A 51 13.93 10.19 12.66
N GLY A 52 14.80 10.89 11.94
CA GLY A 52 16.16 11.23 12.36
C GLY A 52 17.21 10.20 11.94
N THR A 53 18.46 10.47 12.31
CA THR A 53 19.64 9.69 11.90
C THR A 53 20.03 8.59 12.89
N ASP A 54 19.25 8.38 13.96
CA ASP A 54 19.50 7.34 14.99
C ASP A 54 18.85 6.01 14.55
N PHE A 55 19.51 5.31 13.62
CA PHE A 55 19.06 4.02 13.10
C PHE A 55 20.20 3.00 12.96
N PHE A 56 19.82 1.72 12.95
CA PHE A 56 20.69 0.63 12.51
C PHE A 56 20.34 0.24 11.08
N GLU A 57 21.32 0.22 10.18
CA GLU A 57 21.12 -0.14 8.78
C GLU A 57 21.61 -1.57 8.49
N HIS A 58 20.81 -2.31 7.74
CA HIS A 58 21.07 -3.69 7.39
C HIS A 58 20.92 -3.89 5.87
N PRO A 59 22.00 -3.70 5.10
CA PRO A 59 21.98 -3.88 3.66
C PRO A 59 22.04 -5.37 3.28
N LYS A 60 21.22 -5.74 2.30
CA LYS A 60 21.31 -6.98 1.50
C LYS A 60 21.38 -6.60 0.02
N LYS A 61 21.57 -7.58 -0.88
CA LYS A 61 21.79 -7.34 -2.31
C LYS A 61 20.68 -6.47 -2.95
N ASP A 62 19.45 -6.83 -2.68
CA ASP A 62 18.19 -6.34 -3.27
C ASP A 62 17.20 -5.83 -2.22
N LEU A 63 17.56 -5.89 -0.94
CA LEU A 63 16.76 -5.46 0.20
C LEU A 63 17.58 -4.57 1.12
N LEU A 64 16.97 -3.53 1.64
CA LEU A 64 17.53 -2.66 2.66
C LEU A 64 16.50 -2.53 3.78
N TYR A 65 16.94 -2.55 5.04
CA TYR A 65 16.09 -2.07 6.11
C TYR A 65 16.85 -1.24 7.14
N ARG A 66 16.13 -0.30 7.75
CA ARG A 66 16.61 0.55 8.84
C ARG A 66 15.72 0.37 10.05
N SER A 67 16.33 0.12 11.20
CA SER A 67 15.65 -0.02 12.48
C SER A 67 15.79 1.26 13.30
N TYR A 68 14.67 1.82 13.75
CA TYR A 68 14.57 3.08 14.48
C TYR A 68 13.97 2.86 15.89
N GLY A 69 14.28 3.79 16.79
CA GLY A 69 13.75 3.80 18.15
C GLY A 69 14.40 2.78 19.09
N PRO A 70 13.97 2.72 20.36
CA PRO A 70 14.55 1.82 21.34
C PRO A 70 14.40 0.36 20.90
N ASN A 71 15.47 -0.41 21.02
CA ASN A 71 15.53 -1.84 20.65
C ASN A 71 15.09 -2.12 19.19
N GLY A 72 15.21 -1.13 18.29
CA GLY A 72 14.76 -1.25 16.90
C GLY A 72 13.25 -1.45 16.78
N LEU A 73 12.46 -0.75 17.60
CA LEU A 73 11.00 -0.88 17.63
C LEU A 73 10.35 -0.76 16.25
N ILE A 74 10.89 0.05 15.34
CA ILE A 74 10.33 0.32 14.02
C ILE A 74 11.34 -0.09 12.94
N ASP A 75 10.94 -0.96 12.02
CA ASP A 75 11.74 -1.33 10.86
C ASP A 75 11.07 -0.79 9.60
N PHE A 76 11.78 0.02 8.80
CA PHE A 76 11.39 0.37 7.42
C PHE A 76 12.19 -0.47 6.44
N TRP A 77 11.52 -0.97 5.40
CA TRP A 77 12.06 -1.87 4.40
C TRP A 77 11.94 -1.28 3.01
N TRP A 78 12.97 -1.47 2.21
CA TRP A 78 13.05 -1.09 0.81
C TRP A 78 13.55 -2.25 -0.04
N GLN A 79 13.15 -2.25 -1.30
CA GLN A 79 13.60 -3.20 -2.30
C GLN A 79 14.08 -2.45 -3.54
N ARG A 80 14.98 -3.08 -4.30
CA ARG A 80 15.36 -2.62 -5.65
C ARG A 80 15.41 -3.80 -6.60
N TRP A 81 14.89 -3.61 -7.79
CA TRP A 81 14.80 -4.67 -8.81
C TRP A 81 16.13 -4.85 -9.56
N GLU A 82 16.91 -3.78 -9.66
CA GLU A 82 18.21 -3.77 -10.32
C GLU A 82 19.32 -3.43 -9.31
N PRO A 83 20.54 -3.97 -9.47
CA PRO A 83 21.65 -3.71 -8.55
C PRO A 83 22.01 -2.22 -8.38
N ASP A 84 21.75 -1.39 -9.39
CA ASP A 84 22.05 0.04 -9.40
C ASP A 84 20.77 0.90 -9.47
N GLY A 85 19.58 0.28 -9.32
CA GLY A 85 18.31 0.97 -9.29
C GLY A 85 18.03 1.65 -7.94
N ASP A 86 17.09 2.57 -7.95
CA ASP A 86 16.64 3.28 -6.76
C ASP A 86 15.96 2.34 -5.75
N TRP A 87 16.10 2.68 -4.47
CA TRP A 87 15.38 2.00 -3.39
C TRP A 87 13.92 2.42 -3.41
N VAL A 88 13.04 1.45 -3.64
CA VAL A 88 11.59 1.63 -3.60
C VAL A 88 11.07 1.19 -2.24
N GLY A 89 10.19 2.00 -1.66
CA GLY A 89 9.47 1.68 -0.44
C GLY A 89 8.78 0.31 -0.52
N HIS A 90 8.87 -0.49 0.54
CA HIS A 90 8.30 -1.84 0.57
C HIS A 90 7.26 -2.02 1.67
N TYR A 91 7.66 -1.87 2.94
CA TYR A 91 6.75 -1.85 4.09
C TYR A 91 7.45 -1.26 5.31
N PHE A 92 6.68 -0.95 6.35
CA PHE A 92 7.26 -0.82 7.68
C PHE A 92 6.58 -1.76 8.67
N SER A 93 7.29 -2.06 9.75
CA SER A 93 6.72 -2.82 10.85
C SER A 93 7.18 -2.31 12.20
N LEU A 94 6.26 -2.23 13.15
CA LEU A 94 6.52 -2.03 14.56
C LEU A 94 6.61 -3.40 15.23
N LYS A 95 7.48 -3.51 16.23
CA LYS A 95 7.72 -4.73 17.01
C LYS A 95 7.39 -4.52 18.50
N PRO A 96 6.10 -4.35 18.88
CA PRO A 96 5.71 -4.11 20.28
C PRO A 96 6.15 -5.22 21.24
N ARG A 97 6.35 -6.45 20.75
CA ARG A 97 6.98 -7.53 21.53
C ARG A 97 8.39 -7.23 22.09
N ARG A 98 9.02 -6.12 21.67
CA ARG A 98 10.33 -5.67 22.18
C ARG A 98 10.19 -4.65 23.33
N LEU A 99 8.96 -4.32 23.73
CA LEU A 99 8.67 -3.49 24.90
C LEU A 99 8.84 -4.31 26.19
N GLU A 100 9.12 -3.62 27.29
CA GLU A 100 9.12 -4.18 28.65
C GLU A 100 7.69 -4.48 29.11
N VAL A 101 6.72 -3.63 28.75
CA VAL A 101 5.29 -3.82 29.01
C VAL A 101 4.60 -4.29 27.73
N PRO A 102 3.99 -5.49 27.70
CA PRO A 102 3.29 -5.98 26.53
C PRO A 102 2.16 -5.05 26.09
N LEU A 103 2.07 -4.82 24.78
CA LEU A 103 0.93 -4.14 24.17
C LEU A 103 -0.17 -5.17 23.92
N LEU A 104 -1.31 -5.02 24.60
CA LEU A 104 -2.43 -5.94 24.44
C LEU A 104 -3.36 -5.53 23.29
N LEU A 105 -3.80 -6.52 22.50
CA LEU A 105 -4.70 -6.30 21.37
C LEU A 105 -6.03 -5.70 21.82
N ALA A 106 -6.56 -6.12 22.97
CA ALA A 106 -7.83 -5.60 23.50
C ALA A 106 -7.76 -4.08 23.76
N ASP A 107 -6.70 -3.62 24.40
CA ASP A 107 -6.47 -2.20 24.70
C ASP A 107 -6.30 -1.39 23.41
N LEU A 108 -5.51 -1.92 22.47
CA LEU A 108 -5.28 -1.29 21.18
C LEU A 108 -6.55 -1.15 20.36
N ARG A 109 -7.39 -2.19 20.31
CA ARG A 109 -8.71 -2.15 19.63
C ARG A 109 -9.62 -1.13 20.28
N GLN A 110 -9.71 -1.13 21.61
CA GLN A 110 -10.56 -0.19 22.34
C GLN A 110 -10.14 1.26 22.08
N ALA A 111 -8.84 1.56 22.13
CA ALA A 111 -8.33 2.90 21.88
C ALA A 111 -8.50 3.33 20.41
N ALA A 112 -8.26 2.42 19.45
CA ALA A 112 -8.50 2.69 18.04
C ALA A 112 -10.00 2.96 17.75
N GLN A 113 -10.90 2.18 18.36
CA GLN A 113 -12.35 2.41 18.29
C GLN A 113 -12.73 3.78 18.87
N ALA A 114 -12.18 4.16 20.03
CA ALA A 114 -12.44 5.45 20.67
C ALA A 114 -11.92 6.63 19.83
N ALA A 115 -10.84 6.43 19.07
CA ALA A 115 -10.29 7.41 18.14
C ALA A 115 -11.00 7.44 16.76
N GLY A 116 -12.04 6.62 16.55
CA GLY A 116 -12.77 6.56 15.28
C GLY A 116 -12.04 5.83 14.15
N CYS A 117 -11.05 5.01 14.48
CA CYS A 117 -10.27 4.20 13.54
C CYS A 117 -10.32 2.70 13.88
N PRO A 118 -11.52 2.08 13.95
CA PRO A 118 -11.67 0.72 14.43
C PRO A 118 -10.88 -0.30 13.59
N LEU A 119 -10.32 -1.31 14.27
CA LEU A 119 -9.74 -2.49 13.63
C LEU A 119 -10.86 -3.51 13.31
N SER A 120 -10.71 -4.23 12.19
CA SER A 120 -11.57 -5.35 11.81
C SER A 120 -11.67 -6.41 12.91
N GLU A 121 -12.66 -7.28 12.88
CA GLU A 121 -12.68 -8.45 13.77
C GLU A 121 -11.41 -9.32 13.62
N PRO A 122 -10.89 -9.91 14.72
CA PRO A 122 -9.72 -10.78 14.66
C PRO A 122 -10.02 -12.07 13.88
N VAL A 123 -9.19 -12.38 12.91
CA VAL A 123 -9.25 -13.62 12.12
C VAL A 123 -8.07 -14.52 12.52
N PRO A 124 -8.30 -15.79 12.91
CA PRO A 124 -7.21 -16.73 13.17
C PRO A 124 -6.31 -16.92 11.94
N ASP A 125 -5.00 -17.03 12.15
CA ASP A 125 -4.07 -17.40 11.08
C ASP A 125 -4.11 -18.92 10.81
N ASP A 126 -3.82 -19.31 9.57
CA ASP A 126 -3.85 -20.71 9.10
C ASP A 126 -2.88 -21.62 9.88
N SER A 127 -1.82 -21.06 10.47
CA SER A 127 -0.83 -21.79 11.25
C SER A 127 -1.27 -22.17 12.67
N GLY A 128 -2.37 -21.59 13.15
CA GLY A 128 -2.72 -21.60 14.57
C GLY A 128 -1.78 -20.74 15.42
N GLY A 129 -2.28 -20.20 16.53
CA GLY A 129 -1.48 -19.44 17.51
C GLY A 129 -1.36 -17.94 17.28
N TYR A 130 -1.93 -17.40 16.21
CA TYR A 130 -2.02 -15.95 16.00
C TYR A 130 -3.41 -15.54 15.54
N VAL A 131 -3.77 -14.31 15.88
CA VAL A 131 -4.93 -13.59 15.34
C VAL A 131 -4.48 -12.35 14.60
N ARG A 132 -5.20 -12.03 13.52
CA ARG A 132 -4.91 -10.89 12.65
C ARG A 132 -6.10 -9.95 12.63
N CYS A 133 -5.84 -8.67 12.86
CA CYS A 133 -6.81 -7.59 12.66
C CYS A 133 -6.26 -6.63 11.60
N HIS A 134 -7.13 -5.95 10.87
CA HIS A 134 -6.70 -4.98 9.86
C HIS A 134 -7.44 -3.65 10.00
N ARG A 135 -6.82 -2.58 9.51
CA ARG A 135 -7.52 -1.34 9.17
C ARG A 135 -7.27 -1.05 7.70
N ARG A 136 -8.32 -1.11 6.90
CA ARG A 136 -8.23 -1.03 5.44
C ARG A 136 -7.83 0.36 4.98
N GLU A 137 -8.37 1.40 5.62
CA GLU A 137 -8.16 2.80 5.22
C GLU A 137 -6.73 3.28 5.45
N SER A 138 -5.89 2.51 6.16
CA SER A 138 -4.48 2.79 6.39
C SER A 138 -3.55 1.64 6.00
N SER A 139 -4.06 0.58 5.40
CA SER A 139 -3.28 -0.62 5.06
C SER A 139 -2.51 -1.22 6.25
N ILE A 140 -3.05 -1.09 7.47
CA ILE A 140 -2.41 -1.57 8.70
C ILE A 140 -2.91 -2.97 9.04
N GLU A 141 -1.98 -3.91 9.22
CA GLU A 141 -2.21 -5.22 9.83
C GLU A 141 -1.67 -5.24 11.26
N VAL A 142 -2.44 -5.78 12.19
CA VAL A 142 -2.04 -6.06 13.57
C VAL A 142 -2.09 -7.56 13.79
N ILE A 143 -0.96 -8.13 14.20
CA ILE A 143 -0.82 -9.55 14.52
C ILE A 143 -0.62 -9.66 16.03
N ALA A 144 -1.45 -10.45 16.70
CA ALA A 144 -1.31 -10.80 18.10
C ALA A 144 -1.28 -12.33 18.28
N ASP A 145 -0.66 -12.81 19.35
CA ASP A 145 -0.68 -14.23 19.71
C ASP A 145 -1.99 -14.65 20.39
N ASP A 146 -2.04 -15.89 20.90
CA ASP A 146 -3.19 -16.47 21.58
C ASP A 146 -3.44 -15.91 22.99
N GLU A 147 -2.42 -15.31 23.61
CA GLU A 147 -2.55 -14.55 24.86
C GLU A 147 -3.05 -13.11 24.61
N GLY A 148 -3.07 -12.69 23.34
CA GLY A 148 -3.53 -11.37 22.89
C GLY A 148 -2.43 -10.31 22.92
N GLU A 149 -1.16 -10.68 23.09
CA GLU A 149 -0.03 -9.76 23.01
C GLU A 149 0.26 -9.41 21.54
N VAL A 150 0.40 -8.12 21.25
CA VAL A 150 0.65 -7.64 19.89
C VAL A 150 2.09 -7.94 19.48
N PHE A 151 2.24 -8.92 18.60
CA PHE A 151 3.51 -9.38 18.06
C PHE A 151 4.11 -8.42 17.02
N SER A 152 3.26 -7.85 16.16
CA SER A 152 3.68 -6.95 15.06
C SER A 152 2.53 -6.04 14.64
N ILE A 153 2.85 -4.81 14.26
CA ILE A 153 1.95 -3.91 13.52
C ILE A 153 2.67 -3.57 12.22
N THR A 154 2.07 -3.80 11.07
CA THR A 154 2.72 -3.68 9.77
C THR A 154 1.87 -2.80 8.87
N ALA A 155 2.48 -1.81 8.22
CA ALA A 155 1.85 -1.16 7.06
C ALA A 155 2.51 -1.72 5.82
N ASN A 156 1.72 -2.36 4.98
CA ASN A 156 2.21 -2.91 3.73
C ASN A 156 1.09 -2.84 2.69
N ASP A 157 1.26 -1.96 1.72
CA ASP A 157 0.31 -1.85 0.60
C ASP A 157 0.28 -3.14 -0.25
N PHE A 158 1.27 -4.03 -0.10
CA PHE A 158 1.36 -5.32 -0.76
C PHE A 158 0.87 -6.51 0.08
N LEU A 159 0.50 -6.33 1.36
CA LEU A 159 -0.16 -7.38 2.15
C LEU A 159 -1.68 -7.15 2.13
N PRO A 160 -2.39 -7.74 1.15
CA PRO A 160 -3.84 -7.80 1.21
C PRO A 160 -4.32 -8.45 2.52
N PRO A 161 -5.48 -8.00 3.03
CA PRO A 161 -6.01 -8.44 4.31
C PRO A 161 -6.20 -9.98 4.36
N PRO A 162 -6.26 -10.55 5.57
CA PRO A 162 -6.59 -11.96 5.75
C PRO A 162 -7.93 -12.26 5.07
N SER A 163 -7.91 -13.26 4.18
CA SER A 163 -9.08 -13.69 3.43
C SER A 163 -9.95 -14.60 4.31
N PRO A 164 -11.25 -14.31 4.49
CA PRO A 164 -12.16 -15.26 5.13
C PRO A 164 -12.39 -16.52 4.26
N TRP A 165 -12.02 -16.47 2.96
CA TRP A 165 -12.08 -17.63 2.07
C TRP A 165 -10.81 -18.45 2.16
N SER A 166 -10.98 -19.77 2.32
CA SER A 166 -9.86 -20.70 2.25
C SER A 166 -9.21 -20.63 0.87
N ARG A 167 -7.89 -20.80 0.84
CA ARG A 167 -7.12 -20.83 -0.41
C ARG A 167 -7.68 -21.82 -1.43
N GLN A 168 -8.12 -22.99 -0.96
CA GLN A 168 -8.73 -24.02 -1.82
C GLN A 168 -10.01 -23.52 -2.50
N ALA A 169 -10.90 -22.83 -1.76
CA ALA A 169 -12.13 -22.29 -2.32
C ALA A 169 -11.88 -21.21 -3.39
N VAL A 170 -10.85 -20.38 -3.18
CA VAL A 170 -10.41 -19.36 -4.16
C VAL A 170 -9.86 -20.04 -5.41
N GLN A 171 -9.02 -21.09 -5.26
CA GLN A 171 -8.50 -21.86 -6.39
C GLN A 171 -9.60 -22.51 -7.22
N ASP A 172 -10.58 -23.15 -6.56
CA ASP A 172 -11.70 -23.80 -7.24
C ASP A 172 -12.56 -22.78 -8.01
N SER A 173 -12.73 -21.58 -7.44
CA SER A 173 -13.39 -20.45 -8.10
C SER A 173 -12.67 -20.03 -9.37
N LEU A 174 -11.34 -19.87 -9.31
CA LEU A 174 -10.53 -19.49 -10.47
C LEU A 174 -10.55 -20.55 -11.57
N ARG A 175 -10.44 -21.84 -11.22
CA ARG A 175 -10.56 -22.93 -12.19
C ARG A 175 -11.93 -22.96 -12.87
N HIS A 176 -12.99 -22.69 -12.12
CA HIS A 176 -14.32 -22.56 -12.70
C HIS A 176 -14.40 -21.38 -13.68
N LEU A 177 -13.88 -20.21 -13.30
CA LEU A 177 -13.85 -19.02 -14.16
C LEU A 177 -13.06 -19.27 -15.46
N LEU A 178 -11.95 -19.99 -15.40
CA LEU A 178 -11.20 -20.38 -16.61
C LEU A 178 -12.04 -21.22 -17.58
N GLY A 179 -12.87 -22.12 -17.05
CA GLY A 179 -13.65 -23.07 -17.83
C GLY A 179 -14.92 -22.51 -18.47
N ILE A 180 -15.28 -21.24 -18.20
CA ILE A 180 -16.51 -20.62 -18.71
C ILE A 180 -16.24 -19.36 -19.56
N PRO A 181 -17.13 -19.03 -20.52
CA PRO A 181 -17.05 -17.80 -21.32
C PRO A 181 -17.16 -16.51 -20.50
N ASP A 182 -16.66 -15.38 -21.01
CA ASP A 182 -16.63 -14.09 -20.31
C ASP A 182 -18.00 -13.60 -19.83
N GLU A 183 -19.05 -13.75 -20.63
CA GLU A 183 -20.42 -13.38 -20.24
C GLU A 183 -20.95 -14.21 -19.07
N ASP A 184 -20.51 -15.48 -18.97
CA ASP A 184 -20.86 -16.37 -17.86
C ASP A 184 -20.01 -16.07 -16.62
N ARG A 185 -18.74 -15.64 -16.80
CA ARG A 185 -17.88 -15.17 -15.69
C ARG A 185 -18.53 -14.02 -14.95
N ARG A 186 -19.03 -13.02 -15.67
CA ARG A 186 -19.74 -11.87 -15.09
C ARG A 186 -20.93 -12.30 -14.24
N ARG A 187 -21.83 -13.10 -14.82
CA ARG A 187 -23.02 -13.63 -14.10
C ARG A 187 -22.64 -14.53 -12.93
N TRP A 188 -21.52 -15.24 -13.00
CA TRP A 188 -21.02 -16.05 -11.89
C TRP A 188 -20.53 -15.17 -10.74
N VAL A 189 -19.75 -14.13 -11.05
CA VAL A 189 -19.22 -13.17 -10.09
C VAL A 189 -20.33 -12.38 -9.43
N GLU A 190 -21.27 -11.81 -10.20
CA GLU A 190 -22.40 -11.04 -9.68
C GLU A 190 -23.25 -11.82 -8.67
N ARG A 191 -23.31 -13.15 -8.78
CA ARG A 191 -24.07 -14.02 -7.86
C ARG A 191 -23.32 -14.43 -6.59
N ARG A 192 -21.99 -14.27 -6.57
CA ARG A 192 -21.12 -14.77 -5.48
C ARG A 192 -20.31 -13.70 -4.80
N MET A 193 -20.21 -12.53 -5.42
CA MET A 193 -19.54 -11.38 -4.85
C MET A 193 -20.23 -11.04 -3.52
N PRO A 194 -19.50 -11.02 -2.41
CA PRO A 194 -20.05 -10.59 -1.13
C PRO A 194 -20.38 -9.09 -1.19
N GLU A 195 -21.21 -8.64 -0.27
CA GLU A 195 -21.54 -7.21 -0.16
C GLU A 195 -20.32 -6.41 0.33
N PRO A 196 -20.21 -5.11 -0.01
CA PRO A 196 -19.21 -4.24 0.60
C PRO A 196 -19.32 -4.25 2.14
N PRO A 197 -18.20 -4.23 2.87
CA PRO A 197 -16.83 -4.03 2.39
C PRO A 197 -16.09 -5.31 1.98
N GLU A 198 -16.68 -6.50 2.13
CA GLU A 198 -16.00 -7.79 1.91
C GLU A 198 -15.66 -8.07 0.43
N SER A 199 -16.33 -7.38 -0.50
CA SER A 199 -16.08 -7.49 -1.94
C SER A 199 -14.62 -7.21 -2.32
N ALA A 200 -13.99 -6.20 -1.71
CA ALA A 200 -12.59 -5.85 -1.93
C ALA A 200 -11.65 -7.02 -1.59
N ASP A 201 -11.86 -7.63 -0.43
CA ASP A 201 -11.04 -8.74 0.07
C ASP A 201 -11.21 -9.97 -0.82
N TRP A 202 -12.43 -10.21 -1.29
CA TRP A 202 -12.75 -11.31 -2.19
C TRP A 202 -12.04 -11.16 -3.54
N TRP A 203 -12.13 -9.97 -4.14
CA TRP A 203 -11.42 -9.67 -5.38
C TRP A 203 -9.91 -9.75 -5.19
N GLY A 204 -9.37 -9.21 -4.09
CA GLY A 204 -7.95 -9.29 -3.76
C GLY A 204 -7.46 -10.74 -3.64
N SER A 205 -8.29 -11.61 -3.06
CA SER A 205 -8.00 -13.05 -2.95
C SER A 205 -7.95 -13.73 -4.32
N LEU A 206 -8.93 -13.47 -5.19
CA LEU A 206 -8.92 -13.97 -6.57
C LEU A 206 -7.70 -13.48 -7.36
N ARG A 207 -7.37 -12.19 -7.26
CA ARG A 207 -6.21 -11.57 -7.93
C ARG A 207 -4.89 -12.22 -7.53
N ARG A 208 -4.68 -12.40 -6.23
CA ARG A 208 -3.46 -12.99 -5.67
C ARG A 208 -3.29 -14.44 -6.09
N GLU A 209 -4.33 -15.25 -5.90
CA GLU A 209 -4.25 -16.67 -6.25
C GLU A 209 -4.15 -16.84 -7.77
N CYS A 210 -4.78 -15.99 -8.58
CA CYS A 210 -4.61 -16.01 -10.04
C CYS A 210 -3.16 -15.71 -10.45
N SER A 211 -2.49 -14.77 -9.78
CA SER A 211 -1.07 -14.46 -10.03
C SER A 211 -0.19 -15.65 -9.64
N HIS A 212 -0.45 -16.26 -8.49
CA HIS A 212 0.25 -17.47 -8.05
C HIS A 212 0.08 -18.63 -9.05
N GLN A 213 -1.15 -18.87 -9.53
CA GLN A 213 -1.41 -19.90 -10.53
C GLN A 213 -0.74 -19.59 -11.87
N LEU A 214 -0.65 -18.31 -12.25
CA LEU A 214 0.05 -17.89 -13.47
C LEU A 214 1.56 -18.18 -13.41
N ASP A 215 2.19 -18.02 -12.24
CA ASP A 215 3.60 -18.35 -12.04
C ASP A 215 3.86 -19.86 -12.11
N LEU A 216 2.88 -20.68 -11.69
CA LEU A 216 2.94 -22.14 -11.73
C LEU A 216 2.46 -22.75 -13.05
N ALA A 217 1.78 -21.98 -13.90
CA ALA A 217 1.11 -22.47 -15.10
C ALA A 217 2.10 -23.07 -16.11
N ALA A 218 1.74 -24.21 -16.69
CA ALA A 218 2.47 -24.76 -17.83
C ALA A 218 2.41 -23.79 -19.03
N PRO A 219 3.40 -23.79 -19.94
CA PRO A 219 3.43 -22.88 -21.09
C PRO A 219 2.14 -22.88 -21.93
N GLY A 220 1.46 -24.03 -22.07
CA GLY A 220 0.20 -24.14 -22.81
C GLY A 220 -1.04 -23.60 -22.10
N GLU A 221 -0.96 -23.34 -20.79
CA GLU A 221 -2.07 -22.83 -19.98
C GLU A 221 -1.91 -21.34 -19.66
N ARG A 222 -0.68 -20.81 -19.80
CA ARG A 222 -0.32 -19.44 -19.43
C ARG A 222 -1.23 -18.39 -20.07
N ASP A 223 -1.55 -18.52 -21.36
CA ASP A 223 -2.42 -17.57 -22.06
C ASP A 223 -3.83 -17.47 -21.45
N ALA A 224 -4.38 -18.58 -20.98
CA ALA A 224 -5.70 -18.61 -20.35
C ALA A 224 -5.67 -17.88 -19.00
N TRP A 225 -4.61 -18.10 -18.21
CA TRP A 225 -4.38 -17.39 -16.95
C TRP A 225 -4.12 -15.90 -17.14
N VAL A 226 -3.37 -15.50 -18.17
CA VAL A 226 -3.15 -14.09 -18.54
C VAL A 226 -4.49 -13.41 -18.86
N ARG A 227 -5.32 -14.03 -19.70
CA ARG A 227 -6.65 -13.51 -20.03
C ARG A 227 -7.54 -13.40 -18.80
N LEU A 228 -7.54 -14.41 -17.92
CA LEU A 228 -8.31 -14.35 -16.69
C LEU A 228 -7.80 -13.25 -15.76
N ARG A 229 -6.48 -13.09 -15.62
CA ARG A 229 -5.86 -12.04 -14.79
C ARG A 229 -6.31 -10.65 -15.24
N LEU A 230 -6.24 -10.35 -16.54
CA LEU A 230 -6.72 -9.09 -17.12
C LEU A 230 -8.22 -8.90 -16.92
N TRP A 231 -9.00 -9.96 -17.12
CA TRP A 231 -10.45 -9.93 -16.90
C TRP A 231 -10.79 -9.58 -15.44
N LEU A 232 -10.09 -10.17 -14.47
CA LEU A 232 -10.27 -9.90 -13.05
C LEU A 232 -9.96 -8.44 -12.71
N GLU A 233 -8.89 -7.87 -13.28
CA GLU A 233 -8.53 -6.46 -13.06
C GLU A 233 -9.61 -5.51 -13.55
N LEU A 234 -10.04 -5.68 -14.80
CA LEU A 234 -11.07 -4.84 -15.42
C LEU A 234 -12.41 -4.92 -14.69
N HIS A 235 -12.82 -6.11 -14.25
CA HIS A 235 -14.13 -6.30 -13.62
C HIS A 235 -14.15 -5.92 -12.15
N ALA A 236 -13.02 -6.04 -11.44
CA ALA A 236 -12.88 -5.52 -10.10
C ALA A 236 -12.95 -3.98 -10.05
N ALA A 237 -12.44 -3.29 -11.07
CA ALA A 237 -12.59 -1.84 -11.20
C ALA A 237 -14.07 -1.44 -11.40
N VAL A 238 -14.79 -2.15 -12.26
CA VAL A 238 -16.21 -1.87 -12.55
C VAL A 238 -17.12 -2.21 -11.36
N SER A 239 -16.76 -3.19 -10.54
CA SER A 239 -17.54 -3.56 -9.35
C SER A 239 -17.41 -2.56 -8.20
N GLY A 240 -16.49 -1.59 -8.29
CA GLY A 240 -16.20 -0.64 -7.22
C GLY A 240 -15.53 -1.28 -6.00
N ALA A 241 -14.93 -2.47 -6.18
CA ALA A 241 -14.26 -3.19 -5.10
C ALA A 241 -12.96 -2.52 -4.64
N PHE A 242 -12.33 -1.74 -5.52
CA PHE A 242 -11.16 -0.93 -5.23
C PHE A 242 -11.41 0.50 -5.68
N ASP A 243 -10.68 1.45 -5.11
CA ASP A 243 -10.71 2.81 -5.63
C ASP A 243 -10.13 2.87 -7.06
N ARG A 244 -10.36 4.02 -7.70
CA ARG A 244 -9.99 4.23 -9.09
C ARG A 244 -8.47 4.26 -9.28
N ALA A 245 -7.73 4.81 -8.33
CA ALA A 245 -6.27 4.94 -8.40
C ALA A 245 -5.63 3.55 -8.29
N ASP A 246 -6.00 2.78 -7.28
CA ASP A 246 -5.58 1.40 -7.09
C ASP A 246 -5.89 0.54 -8.31
N SER A 247 -7.11 0.67 -8.86
CA SER A 247 -7.51 -0.08 -10.05
C SER A 247 -6.66 0.28 -11.27
N ALA A 248 -6.38 1.57 -11.49
CA ALA A 248 -5.56 2.03 -12.60
C ALA A 248 -4.10 1.57 -12.47
N MET A 249 -3.52 1.70 -11.29
CA MET A 249 -2.16 1.22 -10.99
C MET A 249 -2.03 -0.28 -11.25
N ASN A 250 -2.91 -1.09 -10.64
CA ASN A 250 -2.89 -2.54 -10.79
C ASN A 250 -3.03 -2.98 -12.26
N LEU A 251 -3.92 -2.34 -13.01
CA LEU A 251 -4.08 -2.61 -14.44
C LEU A 251 -2.80 -2.30 -15.22
N ALA A 252 -2.13 -1.19 -14.92
CA ALA A 252 -0.86 -0.83 -15.56
C ALA A 252 0.25 -1.85 -15.28
N TYR A 253 0.40 -2.27 -14.01
CA TYR A 253 1.35 -3.32 -13.65
C TYR A 253 1.06 -4.64 -14.36
N VAL A 254 -0.20 -5.08 -14.40
CA VAL A 254 -0.57 -6.34 -15.04
C VAL A 254 -0.36 -6.27 -16.55
N VAL A 255 -0.75 -5.17 -17.21
CA VAL A 255 -0.57 -5.01 -18.66
C VAL A 255 0.92 -4.98 -19.03
N ASP A 256 1.76 -4.33 -18.24
CA ASP A 256 3.20 -4.32 -18.46
C ASP A 256 3.84 -5.69 -18.19
N GLN A 257 3.56 -6.31 -17.04
CA GLN A 257 4.12 -7.60 -16.65
C GLN A 257 3.78 -8.69 -17.66
N LEU A 258 2.54 -8.70 -18.16
CA LEU A 258 2.05 -9.72 -19.09
C LEU A 258 2.29 -9.35 -20.55
N LYS A 259 2.80 -8.15 -20.82
CA LYS A 259 2.90 -7.56 -22.17
C LYS A 259 1.59 -7.73 -22.95
N ALA A 260 0.48 -7.51 -22.26
CA ALA A 260 -0.84 -7.70 -22.80
C ALA A 260 -1.10 -6.71 -23.96
N PRO A 261 -1.72 -7.16 -25.06
CA PRO A 261 -2.08 -6.28 -26.17
C PRO A 261 -3.28 -5.38 -25.83
N GLU A 262 -4.17 -5.87 -24.95
CA GLU A 262 -5.40 -5.18 -24.53
C GLU A 262 -5.52 -5.24 -22.99
N PRO A 263 -5.98 -4.15 -22.33
CA PRO A 263 -6.25 -2.83 -22.92
C PRO A 263 -5.00 -2.16 -23.48
N THR A 264 -5.19 -1.23 -24.41
CA THR A 264 -4.10 -0.53 -25.08
C THR A 264 -3.28 0.32 -24.10
N ALA A 265 -2.01 0.60 -24.43
CA ALA A 265 -1.17 1.48 -23.62
C ALA A 265 -1.80 2.87 -23.42
N ASP A 266 -2.51 3.39 -24.43
CA ASP A 266 -3.22 4.66 -24.36
C ASP A 266 -4.36 4.62 -23.32
N GLU A 267 -5.13 3.54 -23.28
CA GLU A 267 -6.21 3.37 -22.28
C GLU A 267 -5.66 3.24 -20.86
N VAL A 268 -4.57 2.48 -20.69
CA VAL A 268 -3.93 2.30 -19.38
C VAL A 268 -3.38 3.63 -18.85
N VAL A 269 -2.61 4.36 -19.68
CA VAL A 269 -2.03 5.65 -19.27
C VAL A 269 -3.12 6.68 -19.00
N ARG A 270 -4.16 6.74 -19.84
CA ARG A 270 -5.31 7.63 -19.59
C ARG A 270 -6.03 7.27 -18.30
N GLY A 271 -6.22 5.98 -18.02
CA GLY A 271 -6.80 5.51 -16.77
C GLY A 271 -6.01 5.97 -15.54
N CYS A 272 -4.67 5.92 -15.60
CA CYS A 272 -3.80 6.40 -14.52
C CYS A 272 -3.90 7.92 -14.35
N LEU A 273 -3.84 8.70 -15.44
CA LEU A 273 -3.91 10.15 -15.37
C LEU A 273 -5.28 10.65 -14.92
N ASP A 274 -6.36 10.03 -15.37
CA ASP A 274 -7.72 10.38 -14.93
C ASP A 274 -7.99 10.01 -13.46
N ALA A 275 -7.18 9.12 -12.88
CA ALA A 275 -7.27 8.70 -11.49
C ALA A 275 -6.40 9.56 -10.55
N LEU A 276 -5.65 10.52 -11.08
CA LEU A 276 -4.81 11.41 -10.27
C LEU A 276 -5.65 12.15 -9.24
N PRO A 277 -5.19 12.23 -7.97
CA PRO A 277 -5.96 12.84 -6.89
C PRO A 277 -6.06 14.37 -7.01
N VAL A 278 -5.23 14.98 -7.87
CA VAL A 278 -5.10 16.43 -8.01
C VAL A 278 -4.60 16.80 -9.41
N ALA A 279 -4.95 18.00 -9.87
CA ALA A 279 -4.41 18.55 -11.11
C ALA A 279 -2.92 18.88 -10.97
N ARG A 280 -2.19 18.81 -12.08
CA ARG A 280 -0.73 19.07 -12.12
C ARG A 280 -0.33 20.43 -11.54
N ALA A 281 -1.15 21.45 -11.72
CA ALA A 281 -0.87 22.81 -11.24
C ALA A 281 -0.96 22.93 -9.70
N ASP A 282 -1.73 22.05 -9.07
CA ASP A 282 -2.09 22.12 -7.65
C ASP A 282 -1.41 21.01 -6.83
N VAL A 283 -0.65 20.12 -7.47
CA VAL A 283 0.02 19.00 -6.78
C VAL A 283 1.05 19.54 -5.78
N PRO A 284 0.99 19.11 -4.50
CA PRO A 284 2.04 19.42 -3.53
C PRO A 284 3.38 18.86 -4.00
N THR A 285 4.45 19.62 -3.79
CA THR A 285 5.82 19.23 -4.13
C THR A 285 6.75 19.55 -2.96
N ARG A 286 7.93 18.94 -2.95
CA ARG A 286 9.02 19.25 -2.00
C ARG A 286 9.45 20.72 -2.03
N ASP A 287 9.20 21.45 -3.13
CA ASP A 287 9.55 22.86 -3.26
C ASP A 287 8.55 23.80 -2.57
N ASN A 288 7.27 23.43 -2.55
CA ASN A 288 6.19 24.30 -2.06
C ASN A 288 5.55 23.80 -0.76
N THR A 289 5.92 22.59 -0.33
CA THR A 289 5.38 21.93 0.86
C THR A 289 6.55 21.45 1.70
N ALA A 290 6.59 21.85 2.96
CA ALA A 290 7.60 21.33 3.89
C ALA A 290 7.27 19.88 4.28
N LEU A 291 8.29 19.03 4.38
CA LEU A 291 8.16 17.67 4.92
C LEU A 291 7.87 17.75 6.44
N ALA A 292 6.60 17.84 6.81
CA ALA A 292 6.18 18.07 8.19
C ALA A 292 4.80 17.47 8.49
N ARG A 293 4.53 17.15 9.76
CA ARG A 293 3.29 16.46 10.19
C ARG A 293 2.00 17.22 9.82
N GLN A 294 2.02 18.54 9.81
CA GLN A 294 0.86 19.34 9.40
C GLN A 294 0.53 19.22 7.90
N ASN A 295 1.46 18.69 7.09
CA ASN A 295 1.33 18.58 5.64
C ASN A 295 1.11 17.13 5.17
N LEU A 296 0.76 16.20 6.05
CA LEU A 296 0.67 14.77 5.69
C LEU A 296 -0.35 14.49 4.59
N ASP A 297 -1.49 15.15 4.58
CA ASP A 297 -2.48 14.96 3.51
C ASP A 297 -1.95 15.46 2.16
N ALA A 298 -1.22 16.58 2.17
CA ALA A 298 -0.54 17.09 0.97
C ALA A 298 0.55 16.11 0.48
N MET A 299 1.34 15.54 1.40
CA MET A 299 2.33 14.51 1.09
C MET A 299 1.69 13.24 0.52
N ARG A 300 0.56 12.79 1.09
CA ARG A 300 -0.20 11.64 0.58
C ARG A 300 -0.73 11.88 -0.82
N ILE A 301 -1.28 13.07 -1.10
CA ILE A 301 -1.73 13.47 -2.44
C ILE A 301 -0.56 13.43 -3.43
N SER A 302 0.58 14.00 -3.05
CA SER A 302 1.78 14.00 -3.88
C SER A 302 2.31 12.59 -4.16
N ARG A 303 2.34 11.71 -3.16
CA ARG A 303 2.76 10.32 -3.32
C ARG A 303 1.80 9.53 -4.19
N GLY A 304 0.49 9.67 -3.96
CA GLY A 304 -0.51 9.03 -4.82
C GLY A 304 -0.41 9.49 -6.28
N ALA A 305 -0.10 10.77 -6.52
CA ALA A 305 0.20 11.25 -7.86
C ALA A 305 1.47 10.62 -8.43
N LYS A 306 2.55 10.51 -7.64
CA LYS A 306 3.79 9.84 -8.04
C LYS A 306 3.56 8.37 -8.39
N ASP A 307 2.86 7.62 -7.54
CA ASP A 307 2.56 6.19 -7.73
C ASP A 307 1.80 5.96 -9.06
N LEU A 308 0.79 6.78 -9.36
CA LEU A 308 0.03 6.71 -10.61
C LEU A 308 0.87 7.07 -11.84
N VAL A 309 1.74 8.08 -11.74
CA VAL A 309 2.64 8.46 -12.84
C VAL A 309 3.68 7.37 -13.08
N ASP A 310 4.28 6.81 -12.02
CA ASP A 310 5.24 5.69 -12.11
C ASP A 310 4.57 4.45 -12.72
N ALA A 311 3.33 4.14 -12.34
CA ALA A 311 2.55 3.07 -12.97
C ALA A 311 2.27 3.34 -14.46
N ALA A 312 1.90 4.57 -14.83
CA ALA A 312 1.69 4.96 -16.22
C ALA A 312 2.96 4.83 -17.07
N LEU A 313 4.14 5.10 -16.47
CA LEU A 313 5.42 5.01 -17.17
C LEU A 313 5.76 3.61 -17.67
N LEU A 314 5.23 2.56 -17.05
CA LEU A 314 5.39 1.18 -17.50
C LEU A 314 4.90 0.98 -18.94
N CYS A 315 3.92 1.78 -19.38
CA CYS A 315 3.33 1.69 -20.72
C CYS A 315 3.83 2.77 -21.68
N ARG A 316 4.70 3.70 -21.24
CA ARG A 316 5.09 4.92 -21.98
C ARG A 316 5.52 4.65 -23.42
N ASP A 317 6.40 3.68 -23.63
CA ASP A 317 7.03 3.45 -24.94
C ASP A 317 6.04 2.87 -25.98
N ARG A 318 4.86 2.44 -25.54
CA ARG A 318 3.78 1.93 -26.40
C ARG A 318 2.66 2.94 -26.66
N VAL A 319 2.68 4.11 -26.00
CA VAL A 319 1.64 5.14 -26.16
C VAL A 319 1.71 5.75 -27.56
N GLN A 320 0.58 5.76 -28.26
CA GLN A 320 0.46 6.31 -29.62
C GLN A 320 -0.11 7.72 -29.62
N ASP A 321 -1.04 8.01 -28.71
CA ASP A 321 -1.66 9.33 -28.55
C ASP A 321 -0.61 10.42 -28.20
N PRO A 322 -0.41 11.43 -29.07
CA PRO A 322 0.59 12.48 -28.85
C PRO A 322 0.23 13.42 -27.68
N GLU A 323 -1.05 13.68 -27.43
CA GLU A 323 -1.48 14.54 -26.33
C GLU A 323 -1.25 13.83 -25.00
N LEU A 324 -1.57 12.54 -24.95
CA LEU A 324 -1.35 11.73 -23.76
C LEU A 324 0.14 11.59 -23.42
N ARG A 325 1.00 11.42 -24.45
CA ARG A 325 2.47 11.43 -24.25
C ARG A 325 2.96 12.77 -23.73
N ALA A 326 2.44 13.88 -24.25
CA ALA A 326 2.84 15.21 -23.80
C ALA A 326 2.43 15.46 -22.34
N GLU A 327 1.22 15.04 -21.96
CA GLU A 327 0.74 15.15 -20.59
C GLU A 327 1.55 14.27 -19.63
N LEU A 328 1.80 13.00 -19.98
CA LEU A 328 2.64 12.11 -19.18
C LEU A 328 4.06 12.67 -19.04
N ALA A 329 4.68 13.17 -20.11
CA ALA A 329 6.01 13.78 -20.06
C ALA A 329 6.06 15.00 -19.13
N ALA A 330 5.01 15.80 -19.10
CA ALA A 330 4.93 16.95 -18.19
C ALA A 330 4.77 16.53 -16.72
N TRP A 331 4.12 15.39 -16.43
CA TRP A 331 4.14 14.79 -15.09
C TRP A 331 5.50 14.21 -14.72
N VAL A 332 6.21 13.57 -15.66
CA VAL A 332 7.58 13.07 -15.44
C VAL A 332 8.52 14.18 -14.97
N HIS A 333 8.40 15.38 -15.54
CA HIS A 333 9.19 16.54 -15.10
C HIS A 333 8.95 16.97 -13.64
N LEU A 334 7.88 16.49 -13.00
CA LEU A 334 7.59 16.75 -11.60
C LEU A 334 8.03 15.62 -10.67
N LEU A 335 8.32 14.41 -11.17
CA LEU A 335 8.53 13.22 -10.32
C LEU A 335 9.58 13.43 -9.22
N ASP A 336 10.71 14.05 -9.55
CA ASP A 336 11.79 14.32 -8.58
C ASP A 336 11.38 15.31 -7.48
N ARG A 337 10.34 16.10 -7.76
CA ARG A 337 9.78 17.13 -6.86
C ARG A 337 8.59 16.61 -6.07
N LEU A 338 8.00 15.47 -6.43
CA LEU A 338 6.92 14.82 -5.67
C LEU A 338 7.49 14.06 -4.46
N PHE A 339 6.73 13.99 -3.37
CA PHE A 339 7.06 13.29 -2.13
C PHE A 339 7.10 11.77 -2.21
#